data_AF-X8EDK0-F1
#
_entry.id   AF-X8EDK0-F1
#
_cell.length_a   1.000
_cell.length_b   1.000
_cell.length_c   1.000
_cell.angle_alpha   90.00
_cell.angle_beta   90.00
_cell.angle_gamma   90.00
#
_symmetry.space_group_name_H-M   'P 1'
#
loop_
_entity.id
_entity.type
_entity.pdbx_description
1 polymer ?
#
loop_
_entity_poly.entity_id
_entity_poly.type
_entity_poly.pdbx_seq_one_letter_code
_entity_poly.pdbx_strand_id
1 'polypeptide(L)'
;MLSDAAGFVQSLDATFGGFREKADRTYALLKRRGTQFVVVSAAEPDALREAAFFVDRLSREQMPLAGLILNRTHPMLSALPAERAIDGTETLDAAEPDDSTALARAVLRIHAERAQIAKREIRLLSRFTGAHPHVPIVGVPSLPFEVSDLEALRALADQMTSVQTDQAAGAG
;
A
#
# COMPACT_ATOMS: atom_id res chain seq x y z
N MET A 1 -12.89 45.64 7.57
CA MET A 1 -12.72 44.19 7.81
C MET A 1 -14.05 43.43 7.86
N LEU A 2 -15.07 43.82 8.64
CA LEU A 2 -16.42 43.21 8.54
C LEU A 2 -17.17 43.58 7.23
N SER A 3 -16.94 44.80 6.73
CA SER A 3 -17.48 45.29 5.45
C SER A 3 -16.93 44.55 4.22
N ASP A 4 -15.65 44.16 4.26
CA ASP A 4 -14.98 43.50 3.13
C ASP A 4 -15.41 42.03 3.02
N ALA A 5 -15.61 41.36 4.16
CA ALA A 5 -16.19 40.02 4.20
C ALA A 5 -17.65 40.03 3.72
N ALA A 6 -18.44 41.05 4.06
CA ALA A 6 -19.81 41.20 3.58
C ALA A 6 -19.88 41.46 2.07
N GLY A 7 -18.98 42.30 1.53
CA GLY A 7 -18.86 42.55 0.09
C GLY A 7 -18.43 41.31 -0.69
N PHE A 8 -17.52 40.51 -0.13
CA PHE A 8 -17.11 39.23 -0.71
C PHE A 8 -18.28 38.24 -0.79
N VAL A 9 -19.05 38.06 0.30
CA VAL A 9 -20.21 37.15 0.34
C VAL A 9 -21.30 37.56 -0.66
N GLN A 10 -21.61 38.86 -0.80
CA GLN A 10 -22.59 39.35 -1.79
C GLN A 10 -22.11 39.14 -3.24
N SER A 11 -20.80 39.26 -3.51
CA SER A 11 -20.24 38.94 -4.83
C SER A 11 -20.19 37.44 -5.12
N LEU A 12 -20.11 36.61 -4.08
CA LEU A 12 -20.00 35.15 -4.16
C LEU A 12 -21.34 34.42 -4.16
N ASP A 13 -22.43 35.04 -3.70
CA ASP A 13 -23.75 34.40 -3.58
C ASP A 13 -24.29 33.89 -4.93
N ALA A 14 -23.98 34.60 -6.03
CA ALA A 14 -24.24 34.15 -7.41
C ALA A 14 -23.33 33.00 -7.87
N THR A 15 -22.24 32.74 -7.15
CA THR A 15 -21.20 31.75 -7.47
C THR A 15 -21.31 30.49 -6.61
N PHE A 16 -21.78 30.55 -5.36
CA PHE A 16 -21.94 29.41 -4.44
C PHE A 16 -22.90 28.34 -4.95
N GLY A 17 -24.05 28.73 -5.53
CA GLY A 17 -24.94 27.79 -6.22
C GLY A 17 -24.25 27.11 -7.41
N GLY A 18 -23.47 27.89 -8.16
CA GLY A 18 -22.68 27.41 -9.30
C GLY A 18 -21.52 26.48 -8.90
N PHE A 19 -20.91 26.64 -7.73
CA PHE A 19 -19.82 25.76 -7.27
C PHE A 19 -20.32 24.35 -6.97
N ARG A 20 -21.44 24.22 -6.26
CA ARG A 20 -22.04 22.91 -5.98
C ARG A 20 -22.48 22.23 -7.27
N GLU A 21 -23.17 22.96 -8.16
CA GLU A 21 -23.62 22.41 -9.43
C GLU A 21 -22.43 21.99 -10.33
N LYS A 22 -21.35 22.78 -10.38
CA LYS A 22 -20.11 22.43 -11.09
C LYS A 22 -19.44 21.20 -10.47
N ALA A 23 -19.40 21.11 -9.15
CA ALA A 23 -18.86 19.96 -8.44
C ALA A 23 -19.67 18.70 -8.76
N ASP A 24 -21.00 18.76 -8.67
CA ASP A 24 -21.90 17.64 -8.97
C ASP A 24 -21.77 17.19 -10.44
N ARG A 25 -21.68 18.14 -11.37
CA ARG A 25 -21.49 17.86 -12.81
C ARG A 25 -20.14 17.18 -13.08
N THR A 26 -19.07 17.64 -12.43
CA THR A 26 -17.73 17.04 -12.55
C THR A 26 -17.69 15.66 -11.90
N TYR A 27 -18.35 15.52 -10.75
CA TYR A 27 -18.45 14.26 -10.01
C TYR A 27 -19.19 13.18 -10.81
N ALA A 28 -20.25 13.56 -11.53
CA ALA A 28 -20.97 12.65 -12.41
C ALA A 28 -20.10 12.06 -13.54
N LEU A 29 -19.03 12.77 -13.96
CA LEU A 29 -18.09 12.23 -14.95
C LEU A 29 -17.35 11.00 -14.42
N LEU A 30 -17.08 10.93 -13.13
CA LEU A 30 -16.42 9.79 -12.50
C LEU A 30 -17.29 8.52 -12.51
N LYS A 31 -18.60 8.64 -12.69
CA LYS A 31 -19.55 7.51 -12.80
C LYS A 31 -19.78 7.06 -14.25
N ARG A 32 -19.17 7.72 -15.24
CA ARG A 32 -19.34 7.32 -16.64
C ARG A 32 -18.71 5.96 -16.91
N ARG A 33 -19.28 5.25 -17.89
CA ARG A 33 -18.67 4.04 -18.43
C ARG A 33 -17.27 4.36 -18.96
N GLY A 34 -16.31 3.49 -18.64
CA GLY A 34 -14.89 3.67 -19.00
C GLY A 34 -14.02 4.23 -17.86
N THR A 35 -14.61 4.72 -16.76
CA THR A 35 -13.86 5.08 -15.56
C THR A 35 -13.55 3.83 -14.74
N GLN A 36 -12.36 3.78 -14.14
CA GLN A 36 -11.95 2.75 -13.17
C GLN A 36 -11.18 3.44 -12.05
N PHE A 37 -11.49 3.07 -10.81
CA PHE A 37 -10.75 3.53 -9.64
C PHE A 37 -9.70 2.49 -9.25
N VAL A 38 -8.49 2.96 -8.95
CA VAL A 38 -7.44 2.15 -8.34
C VAL A 38 -7.08 2.82 -7.02
N VAL A 39 -7.24 2.09 -5.92
CA VAL A 39 -6.85 2.59 -4.60
C VAL A 39 -5.39 2.20 -4.39
N VAL A 40 -4.55 3.13 -3.95
CA VAL A 40 -3.14 2.87 -3.62
C VAL A 40 -2.94 3.11 -2.15
N SER A 41 -2.31 2.17 -1.46
CA SER A 41 -2.05 2.27 -0.02
C SER A 41 -0.68 1.70 0.32
N ALA A 42 0.00 2.27 1.30
CA ALA A 42 1.19 1.65 1.89
C ALA A 42 0.77 0.48 2.79
N ALA A 43 1.70 -0.43 3.11
CA ALA A 43 1.45 -1.53 4.04
C ALA A 43 1.44 -1.08 5.53
N GLU A 44 0.71 0.00 5.83
CA GLU A 44 0.59 0.63 7.13
C GLU A 44 -0.88 0.64 7.63
N PRO A 45 -1.12 0.58 8.95
CA PRO A 45 -2.47 0.48 9.50
C PRO A 45 -3.40 1.64 9.12
N ASP A 46 -2.91 2.88 9.21
CA ASP A 46 -3.73 4.07 8.93
C ASP A 46 -4.01 4.22 7.43
N ALA A 47 -3.01 3.98 6.58
CA ALA A 47 -3.18 3.99 5.14
C ALA A 47 -4.19 2.92 4.66
N LEU A 48 -4.17 1.73 5.28
CA LEU A 48 -5.13 0.67 4.96
C LEU A 48 -6.53 0.97 5.49
N ARG A 49 -6.65 1.69 6.62
CA ARG A 49 -7.96 2.16 7.12
C ARG A 49 -8.59 3.15 6.14
N GLU A 50 -7.81 4.10 5.63
CA GLU A 50 -8.26 5.05 4.59
C GLU A 50 -8.63 4.32 3.29
N ALA A 51 -7.82 3.33 2.88
CA ALA A 51 -8.13 2.53 1.71
C ALA A 51 -9.47 1.79 1.84
N ALA A 52 -9.74 1.19 3.01
CA ALA A 52 -11.01 0.52 3.31
C ALA A 52 -12.18 1.51 3.26
N PHE A 53 -12.03 2.69 3.86
CA PHE A 53 -13.05 3.75 3.79
C PHE A 53 -13.35 4.16 2.33
N PHE A 54 -12.32 4.32 1.50
CA PHE A 54 -12.49 4.64 0.08
C PHE A 54 -13.19 3.52 -0.70
N VAL A 55 -12.81 2.26 -0.46
CA VAL A 55 -13.46 1.09 -1.07
C VAL A 55 -14.95 1.04 -0.71
N ASP A 56 -15.29 1.22 0.56
CA ASP A 56 -16.68 1.26 1.02
C ASP A 56 -17.47 2.39 0.36
N ARG A 57 -16.86 3.57 0.25
CA ARG A 57 -17.49 4.72 -0.40
C ARG A 57 -17.73 4.46 -1.88
N LEU A 58 -16.73 3.95 -2.62
CA LEU A 58 -16.88 3.63 -4.05
C LEU A 58 -17.99 2.60 -4.27
N SER A 59 -18.07 1.59 -3.41
CA SER A 59 -19.14 0.58 -3.44
C SER A 59 -20.52 1.20 -3.23
N ARG A 60 -20.71 2.00 -2.16
CA ARG A 60 -21.98 2.71 -1.88
C ARG A 60 -22.40 3.64 -3.01
N GLU A 61 -21.43 4.27 -3.67
CA GLU A 61 -21.66 5.23 -4.73
C GLU A 61 -21.77 4.60 -6.13
N GLN A 62 -21.68 3.27 -6.22
CA GLN A 62 -21.74 2.47 -7.45
C GLN A 62 -20.67 2.90 -8.46
N MET A 63 -19.48 3.23 -7.96
CA MET A 63 -18.33 3.56 -8.77
C MET A 63 -17.47 2.30 -9.02
N PRO A 64 -17.03 2.05 -10.25
CA PRO A 64 -16.24 0.86 -10.58
C PRO A 64 -14.85 0.92 -9.96
N LEU A 65 -14.55 -0.04 -9.09
CA LEU A 65 -13.24 -0.25 -8.47
C LEU A 65 -12.51 -1.38 -9.21
N ALA A 66 -11.32 -1.09 -9.72
CA ALA A 66 -10.44 -2.10 -10.32
C ALA A 66 -9.70 -2.92 -9.26
N GLY A 67 -9.28 -2.29 -8.15
CA GLY A 67 -8.60 -2.99 -7.06
C GLY A 67 -7.79 -2.08 -6.13
N LEU A 68 -7.04 -2.72 -5.24
CA LEU A 68 -6.09 -2.12 -4.32
C LEU A 68 -4.65 -2.45 -4.75
N ILE A 69 -3.80 -1.43 -4.83
CA ILE A 69 -2.35 -1.58 -4.91
C ILE A 69 -1.79 -1.39 -3.51
N LEU A 70 -1.21 -2.45 -2.95
CA LEU A 70 -0.46 -2.40 -1.71
C LEU A 70 1.00 -2.11 -2.01
N ASN A 71 1.40 -0.86 -1.84
CA ASN A 71 2.72 -0.34 -2.17
C ASN A 71 3.73 -0.53 -1.02
N ARG A 72 5.01 -0.67 -1.39
CA ARG A 72 6.16 -0.78 -0.49
C ARG A 72 6.13 -2.00 0.43
N THR A 73 5.76 -3.16 -0.11
CA THR A 73 5.84 -4.42 0.65
C THR A 73 7.27 -4.95 0.74
N HIS A 74 7.53 -5.82 1.71
CA HIS A 74 8.83 -6.41 1.96
C HIS A 74 8.76 -7.94 1.87
N PRO A 75 8.64 -8.51 0.65
CA PRO A 75 8.58 -9.97 0.50
C PRO A 75 9.85 -10.64 1.03
N MET A 76 9.68 -11.86 1.54
CA MET A 76 10.78 -12.70 1.99
C MET A 76 11.58 -13.21 0.79
N LEU A 77 12.90 -13.02 0.81
CA LEU A 77 13.81 -13.51 -0.24
C LEU A 77 14.54 -14.81 0.18
N SER A 78 14.37 -15.23 1.43
CA SER A 78 14.90 -16.46 1.99
C SER A 78 13.80 -17.16 2.77
N ALA A 79 13.78 -18.49 2.71
CA ALA A 79 12.81 -19.32 3.42
C ALA A 79 13.12 -19.50 4.91
N LEU A 80 14.23 -18.95 5.41
CA LEU A 80 14.61 -19.06 6.82
C LEU A 80 13.53 -18.39 7.71
N PRO A 81 12.92 -19.11 8.67
CA PRO A 81 11.95 -18.50 9.58
C PRO A 81 12.57 -17.43 10.46
N ALA A 82 11.80 -16.40 10.82
CA ALA A 82 12.25 -15.31 11.68
C ALA A 82 12.79 -15.80 13.03
N GLU A 83 12.09 -16.76 13.65
CA GLU A 83 12.46 -17.33 14.95
C GLU A 83 13.84 -18.01 14.89
N ARG A 84 14.07 -18.87 13.88
CA ARG A 84 15.40 -19.48 13.70
C ARG A 84 16.50 -18.48 13.39
N ALA A 85 16.19 -17.40 12.68
CA ALA A 85 17.16 -16.34 12.43
C ALA A 85 17.56 -15.62 13.72
N ILE A 86 16.61 -15.39 14.63
CA ILE A 86 16.85 -14.83 15.96
C ILE A 86 17.68 -15.80 16.81
N ASP A 87 17.28 -17.07 16.90
CA ASP A 87 18.03 -18.09 17.65
C ASP A 87 19.48 -18.22 17.14
N GLY A 88 19.65 -18.14 15.81
CA GLY A 88 20.96 -18.12 15.17
C GLY A 88 21.80 -16.90 15.57
N THR A 89 21.18 -15.71 15.70
CA THR A 89 21.90 -14.52 16.20
C THR A 89 22.34 -14.67 17.65
N GLU A 90 21.48 -15.20 18.52
CA GLU A 90 21.80 -15.44 19.94
C GLU A 90 22.93 -16.47 20.09
N THR A 91 22.93 -17.50 19.26
CA THR A 91 24.01 -18.52 19.24
C THR A 91 25.34 -17.90 18.83
N LEU A 92 25.35 -17.00 17.84
CA LEU A 92 26.55 -16.31 17.37
C LEU A 92 27.03 -15.23 18.36
N ASP A 93 26.14 -14.67 19.18
CA ASP A 93 26.52 -13.74 20.27
C ASP A 93 27.28 -14.44 21.40
N ALA A 94 27.06 -15.74 21.60
CA ALA A 94 27.77 -16.56 22.57
C ALA A 94 29.09 -17.15 22.05
N ALA A 95 29.35 -17.07 20.74
CA ALA A 95 30.57 -17.57 20.12
C ALA A 95 31.75 -16.57 20.28
N GLU A 96 32.98 -17.03 20.06
CA GLU A 96 34.12 -16.13 20.04
C GLU A 96 33.99 -15.12 18.89
N PRO A 97 34.17 -13.82 19.14
CA PRO A 97 33.97 -12.81 18.13
C PRO A 97 35.11 -12.84 17.10
N ASP A 98 34.77 -13.20 15.87
CA ASP A 98 35.57 -12.96 14.68
C ASP A 98 34.76 -12.19 13.62
N ASP A 99 35.44 -11.70 12.58
CA ASP A 99 34.81 -10.90 11.52
C ASP A 99 33.70 -11.66 10.78
N SER A 100 33.87 -12.98 10.63
CA SER A 100 32.89 -13.85 9.96
C SER A 100 31.61 -14.00 10.78
N THR A 101 31.76 -14.19 12.09
CA THR A 101 30.69 -14.31 13.08
C THR A 101 29.94 -12.99 13.19
N ALA A 102 30.65 -11.87 13.20
CA ALA A 102 30.04 -10.54 13.19
C ALA A 102 29.19 -10.29 11.93
N LEU A 103 29.70 -10.65 10.75
CA LEU A 103 28.97 -10.53 9.49
C LEU A 103 27.74 -11.46 9.44
N ALA A 104 27.90 -12.73 9.79
CA ALA A 104 26.82 -13.71 9.80
C ALA A 104 25.68 -13.27 10.72
N ARG A 105 26.02 -12.79 11.92
CA ARG A 105 25.07 -12.22 12.87
C ARG A 105 24.33 -11.01 12.28
N ALA A 106 25.05 -10.08 11.63
CA ALA A 106 24.41 -8.91 11.02
C ALA A 106 23.42 -9.29 9.90
N VAL A 107 23.78 -10.25 9.06
CA VAL A 107 22.89 -10.77 7.99
C VAL A 107 21.64 -11.41 8.59
N LEU A 108 21.78 -12.23 9.63
CA LEU A 108 20.63 -12.86 10.30
C LEU A 108 19.72 -11.82 10.95
N ARG A 109 20.26 -10.76 11.55
CA ARG A 109 19.47 -9.65 12.12
C ARG A 109 18.65 -8.92 11.05
N ILE A 110 19.28 -8.55 9.93
CA ILE A 110 18.58 -7.89 8.80
C ILE A 110 17.45 -8.79 8.27
N HIS A 111 17.72 -10.08 8.13
CA HIS A 111 16.71 -11.05 7.70
C HIS A 111 15.56 -11.18 8.70
N ALA A 112 15.85 -11.29 10.00
CA ALA A 112 14.84 -11.36 11.05
C ALA A 112 13.96 -10.10 11.09
N GLU A 113 14.55 -8.91 10.98
CA GLU A 113 13.83 -7.64 10.92
C GLU A 113 12.90 -7.57 9.69
N ARG A 114 13.40 -7.93 8.50
CA ARG A 114 12.60 -8.01 7.28
C ARG A 114 11.45 -9.02 7.41
N ALA A 115 11.69 -10.16 8.03
CA ALA A 115 10.68 -11.19 8.26
C ALA A 115 9.57 -10.74 9.21
N GLN A 116 9.92 -9.97 10.25
CA GLN A 116 8.93 -9.36 11.13
C GLN A 116 8.08 -8.31 10.40
N ILE A 117 8.69 -7.49 9.54
CA ILE A 117 7.97 -6.54 8.68
C ILE A 117 6.98 -7.31 7.79
N ALA A 118 7.44 -8.29 7.02
CA ALA A 118 6.61 -9.10 6.14
C ALA A 118 5.42 -9.75 6.88
N LYS A 119 5.65 -10.31 8.08
CA LYS A 119 4.60 -10.91 8.92
C LYS A 119 3.54 -9.89 9.36
N ARG A 120 3.94 -8.64 9.64
CA ARG A 120 3.00 -7.55 9.96
C ARG A 120 2.18 -7.16 8.73
N GLU A 121 2.82 -7.00 7.57
CA GLU A 121 2.17 -6.65 6.30
C GLU A 121 1.12 -7.70 5.91
N ILE A 122 1.47 -9.00 5.97
CA ILE A 122 0.53 -10.10 5.69
C ILE A 122 -0.68 -10.05 6.62
N ARG A 123 -0.48 -9.79 7.92
CA ARG A 123 -1.58 -9.70 8.88
C ARG A 123 -2.51 -8.53 8.60
N LEU A 124 -1.95 -7.37 8.25
CA LEU A 124 -2.74 -6.20 7.89
C LEU A 124 -3.55 -6.46 6.61
N LEU A 125 -2.91 -7.02 5.59
CA LEU A 125 -3.55 -7.41 4.35
C LEU A 125 -4.65 -8.46 4.55
N SER A 126 -4.43 -9.45 5.42
CA SER A 126 -5.43 -10.49 5.74
C SER A 126 -6.70 -9.88 6.33
N ARG A 127 -6.57 -8.85 7.17
CA ARG A 127 -7.73 -8.13 7.74
C ARG A 127 -8.50 -7.35 6.67
N PHE A 128 -7.78 -6.64 5.80
CA PHE A 128 -8.39 -5.92 4.69
C PHE A 128 -9.12 -6.88 3.74
N THR A 129 -8.47 -7.97 3.34
CA THR A 129 -9.02 -8.98 2.44
C THR A 129 -10.23 -9.69 3.06
N GLY A 130 -10.21 -9.94 4.38
CA GLY A 130 -11.36 -10.48 5.09
C GLY A 130 -12.58 -9.56 5.09
N ALA A 131 -12.37 -8.23 5.16
CA ALA A 131 -13.45 -7.25 5.09
C ALA A 131 -13.93 -6.99 3.64
N HIS A 132 -13.04 -7.10 2.66
CA HIS A 132 -13.30 -6.80 1.25
C HIS A 132 -12.86 -7.96 0.33
N PRO A 133 -13.49 -9.14 0.43
CA PRO A 133 -13.03 -10.35 -0.27
C PRO A 133 -13.15 -10.27 -1.81
N HIS A 134 -13.96 -9.34 -2.32
CA HIS A 134 -14.17 -9.16 -3.75
C HIS A 134 -13.25 -8.12 -4.39
N VAL A 135 -12.40 -7.45 -3.61
CA VAL A 135 -11.49 -6.43 -4.12
C VAL A 135 -10.20 -7.09 -4.57
N PRO A 136 -9.84 -7.03 -5.86
CA PRO A 136 -8.54 -7.53 -6.33
C PRO A 136 -7.40 -6.75 -5.69
N ILE A 137 -6.30 -7.43 -5.34
CA ILE A 137 -5.15 -6.81 -4.69
C ILE A 137 -3.88 -7.17 -5.44
N VAL A 138 -3.02 -6.18 -5.65
CA VAL A 138 -1.66 -6.35 -6.16
C VAL A 138 -0.68 -5.79 -5.15
N GLY A 139 0.25 -6.63 -4.68
CA GLY A 139 1.36 -6.19 -3.83
C GLY A 139 2.55 -5.73 -4.68
N VAL A 140 3.02 -4.50 -4.44
CA VAL A 140 4.20 -3.93 -5.10
C VAL A 140 5.34 -3.84 -4.08
N PRO A 141 6.43 -4.61 -4.27
CA PRO A 141 7.58 -4.57 -3.38
C PRO A 141 8.25 -3.20 -3.35
N SER A 142 8.89 -2.89 -2.23
CA SER A 142 9.82 -1.77 -2.15
C SER A 142 11.03 -2.04 -3.05
N LEU A 143 11.21 -1.22 -4.08
CA LEU A 143 12.32 -1.33 -5.03
C LEU A 143 13.61 -0.77 -4.40
N PRO A 144 14.79 -1.36 -4.66
CA PRO A 144 16.06 -0.92 -4.08
C PRO A 144 16.64 0.34 -4.75
N PHE A 145 15.79 1.14 -5.40
CA PHE A 145 16.14 2.37 -6.11
C PHE A 145 14.96 3.34 -6.09
N GLU A 146 15.24 4.62 -6.30
CA GLU A 146 14.21 5.65 -6.40
C GLU A 146 13.51 5.60 -7.78
N VAL A 147 12.20 5.83 -7.79
CA VAL A 147 11.42 5.87 -9.04
C VAL A 147 11.40 7.31 -9.58
N SER A 148 12.48 7.72 -10.22
CA SER A 148 12.68 9.08 -10.74
C SER A 148 13.03 9.14 -12.23
N ASP A 149 13.13 7.99 -12.92
CA ASP A 149 13.38 7.90 -14.36
C ASP A 149 12.46 6.89 -15.06
N LEU A 150 12.54 6.83 -16.40
CA LEU A 150 11.70 5.96 -17.21
C LEU A 150 12.02 4.48 -17.02
N GLU A 151 13.24 4.12 -16.65
CA GLU A 151 13.64 2.74 -16.42
C GLU A 151 13.03 2.23 -15.10
N ALA A 152 13.12 3.03 -14.05
CA ALA A 152 12.49 2.76 -12.76
C ALA A 152 10.95 2.71 -12.87
N LEU A 153 10.34 3.59 -13.68
CA LEU A 153 8.89 3.54 -13.95
C LEU A 153 8.47 2.25 -14.66
N ARG A 154 9.30 1.71 -15.58
CA ARG A 154 9.04 0.41 -16.21
C ARG A 154 9.15 -0.71 -15.19
N ALA A 155 10.17 -0.72 -14.35
CA ALA A 155 10.33 -1.72 -13.30
C ALA A 155 9.13 -1.70 -12.33
N LEU A 156 8.61 -0.53 -11.97
CA LEU A 156 7.39 -0.39 -11.16
C LEU A 156 6.16 -0.95 -11.90
N ALA A 157 6.02 -0.64 -13.19
CA ALA A 157 4.92 -1.16 -14.02
C ALA A 157 4.96 -2.69 -14.13
N ASP A 158 6.14 -3.29 -14.25
CA ASP A 158 6.32 -4.75 -14.28
C ASP A 158 5.80 -5.39 -12.99
N GLN A 159 6.08 -4.79 -11.82
CA GLN A 159 5.52 -5.28 -10.55
C GLN A 159 3.99 -5.22 -10.53
N MET A 160 3.41 -4.13 -11.05
CA MET A 160 1.96 -3.91 -11.04
C MET A 160 1.19 -4.78 -12.03
N THR A 161 1.82 -5.13 -13.15
CA THR A 161 1.17 -5.84 -14.27
C THR A 161 1.54 -7.32 -14.33
N SER A 162 2.57 -7.75 -13.60
CA SER A 162 2.86 -9.16 -13.39
C SER A 162 1.66 -9.81 -12.69
N VAL A 163 1.03 -10.77 -13.36
CA VAL A 163 -0.01 -11.60 -12.75
C VAL A 163 0.68 -12.37 -11.63
N GLN A 164 0.43 -11.99 -10.37
CA GLN A 164 0.85 -12.73 -9.19
C GLN A 164 0.20 -14.13 -9.30
N THR A 165 0.95 -15.07 -9.87
CA THR A 165 0.55 -16.47 -9.90
C THR A 165 0.75 -16.95 -8.47
N ASP A 166 -0.38 -17.16 -7.80
CA ASP A 166 -0.52 -17.47 -6.39
C ASP A 166 0.63 -18.35 -5.86
N GLN A 167 1.33 -17.87 -4.82
CA GLN A 167 2.17 -18.70 -3.94
C GLN A 167 1.27 -19.57 -3.03
N ALA A 168 0.34 -20.31 -3.64
CA ALA A 168 -0.49 -21.34 -3.01
C ALA A 168 0.10 -22.76 -3.25
N ALA A 169 1.43 -22.87 -3.31
CA ALA A 169 2.16 -24.14 -3.41
C ALA A 169 3.18 -24.25 -2.26
N GLY A 170 2.69 -24.21 -1.02
CA GLY A 170 3.53 -24.29 0.18
C GLY A 170 2.80 -24.75 1.44
N ALA A 171 1.69 -25.48 1.29
CA ALA A 171 1.06 -26.22 2.38
C ALA A 171 0.71 -27.61 1.84
N GLY A 172 1.68 -28.51 1.95
CA GLY A 172 1.58 -29.95 1.70
C GLY A 172 2.58 -30.65 2.60
#